data_AF-A0A382FUT1-F1
#
_entry.id   AF-A0A382FUT1-F1
#
_cell.length_a   1.000
_cell.length_b   1.000
_cell.length_c   1.000
_cell.angle_alpha   90.00
_cell.angle_beta   90.00
_cell.angle_gamma   90.00
#
_symmetry.space_group_name_H-M   'P 1'
#
loop_
_entity.id
_entity.type
_entity.pdbx_description
1 polymer ?
#
loop_
_entity_poly.entity_id
_entity_poly.type
_entity_poly.pdbx_seq_one_letter_code
_entity_poly.pdbx_strand_id
1 'polypeptide(L)'
;MLVMGSDRMARLISSRRFAAFDGRILVTGFACMGDLLNSHEGTGVLSAVDSSSNLLRTMFNLREICPANNRDCTVLRPTPPIRIEFREGLLDSEGNLLFGSAGFRLPTIWIHRGHGGYDENGDIGISAGLDADRMLSTELVSDAIRACGGMMLLAILPVCTSKPSARILRRNRRVAMVEGNDMTFISCTQSEDRLLGLDQLRELMYTPRWYSMVLHYLGFTAGD
;
A
#
# COMPACT_ATOMS: atom_id res chain seq x y z
N MET A 1 -25.80 -2.97 10.58
CA MET A 1 -24.80 -4.06 10.68
C MET A 1 -24.92 -4.92 9.43
N LEU A 2 -24.23 -4.54 8.33
CA LEU A 2 -24.24 -5.32 7.09
C LEU A 2 -23.11 -6.34 7.15
N VAL A 3 -23.50 -7.59 7.39
CA VAL A 3 -22.62 -8.76 7.32
C VAL A 3 -22.11 -8.88 5.88
N MET A 4 -20.81 -8.72 5.69
CA MET A 4 -20.11 -8.99 4.42
C MET A 4 -20.45 -10.39 3.91
N GLY A 5 -20.53 -10.58 2.58
CA GLY A 5 -20.55 -11.91 1.99
C GLY A 5 -19.21 -12.62 2.21
N SER A 6 -19.16 -13.54 3.16
CA SER A 6 -18.03 -14.42 3.52
C SER A 6 -17.33 -15.07 2.31
N ASP A 7 -18.09 -15.42 1.29
CA ASP A 7 -17.65 -16.19 0.10
C ASP A 7 -16.66 -15.44 -0.77
N ARG A 8 -16.64 -14.12 -0.62
CA ARG A 8 -15.79 -13.23 -1.36
C ARG A 8 -14.42 -13.16 -0.68
N MET A 9 -14.34 -12.73 0.58
CA MET A 9 -13.07 -12.77 1.33
C MET A 9 -12.39 -14.15 1.27
N ALA A 10 -13.17 -15.24 1.37
CA ALA A 10 -12.68 -16.61 1.21
C ALA A 10 -12.03 -16.89 -0.16
N ARG A 11 -12.56 -16.33 -1.27
CA ARG A 11 -11.98 -16.49 -2.62
C ARG A 11 -10.64 -15.82 -2.79
N LEU A 12 -10.49 -14.58 -2.31
CA LEU A 12 -9.21 -13.87 -2.34
C LEU A 12 -8.14 -14.65 -1.56
N ILE A 13 -8.48 -15.05 -0.33
CA ILE A 13 -7.64 -15.78 0.60
C ILE A 13 -7.22 -17.16 0.06
N SER A 14 -8.15 -17.83 -0.63
CA SER A 14 -7.90 -19.15 -1.24
C SER A 14 -7.18 -19.06 -2.59
N SER A 15 -6.91 -17.86 -3.10
CA SER A 15 -6.33 -17.67 -4.42
C SER A 15 -4.81 -17.83 -4.44
N ARG A 16 -4.26 -18.31 -5.57
CA ARG A 16 -2.80 -18.34 -5.80
C ARG A 16 -2.15 -16.96 -5.74
N ARG A 17 -2.92 -15.89 -6.02
CA ARG A 17 -2.42 -14.51 -5.98
C ARG A 17 -2.21 -14.01 -4.56
N PHE A 18 -2.91 -14.59 -3.57
CA PHE A 18 -2.66 -14.28 -2.16
C PHE A 18 -1.22 -14.60 -1.74
N ALA A 19 -0.63 -15.66 -2.31
CA ALA A 19 0.76 -16.04 -2.07
C ALA A 19 1.80 -15.06 -2.67
N ALA A 20 1.36 -14.05 -3.43
CA ALA A 20 2.24 -12.99 -3.92
C ALA A 20 2.45 -11.87 -2.88
N PHE A 21 1.59 -11.79 -1.85
CA PHE A 21 1.80 -10.93 -0.68
C PHE A 21 2.83 -11.54 0.26
N ASP A 22 3.70 -10.70 0.80
CA ASP A 22 4.87 -11.09 1.60
C ASP A 22 4.81 -10.64 3.07
N GLY A 23 3.71 -10.02 3.48
CA GLY A 23 3.49 -9.51 4.84
C GLY A 23 4.28 -8.24 5.21
N ARG A 24 5.10 -7.69 4.32
CA ARG A 24 5.88 -6.49 4.61
C ARG A 24 5.03 -5.22 4.49
N ILE A 25 5.17 -4.36 5.49
CA ILE A 25 4.74 -2.96 5.49
C ILE A 25 6.01 -2.12 5.33
N LEU A 26 6.19 -1.53 4.15
CA LEU A 26 7.30 -0.62 3.88
C LEU A 26 6.89 0.80 4.23
N VAL A 27 7.61 1.44 5.14
CA VAL A 27 7.51 2.87 5.44
C VAL A 27 8.69 3.57 4.80
N THR A 28 8.39 4.58 3.98
CA THR A 28 9.38 5.45 3.34
C THR A 28 9.20 6.88 3.83
N GLY A 29 10.30 7.62 3.94
CA GLY A 29 10.34 8.91 4.62
C GLY A 29 10.79 8.82 6.08
N PHE A 30 11.25 7.67 6.57
CA PHE A 30 11.79 7.57 7.93
C PHE A 30 12.92 6.56 7.94
N ALA A 31 14.04 6.89 8.56
CA ALA A 31 15.20 6.00 8.61
C ALA A 31 14.94 4.78 9.51
N CYS A 32 14.17 4.96 10.59
CA CYS A 32 13.84 3.89 11.53
C CYS A 32 12.61 4.22 12.40
N MET A 33 12.20 3.28 13.24
CA MET A 33 11.12 3.50 14.22
C MET A 33 11.45 4.62 15.22
N GLY A 34 12.72 4.75 15.63
CA GLY A 34 13.15 5.82 16.54
C GLY A 34 12.98 7.20 15.91
N ASP A 35 13.32 7.33 14.63
CA ASP A 35 13.11 8.55 13.86
C ASP A 35 11.61 8.90 13.75
N LEU A 36 10.78 7.91 13.41
CA LEU A 36 9.32 8.07 13.37
C LEU A 36 8.72 8.54 14.71
N LEU A 37 9.13 7.94 15.83
CA LEU A 37 8.62 8.28 17.17
C LEU A 37 9.04 9.67 17.66
N ASN A 38 10.17 10.18 17.15
CA ASN A 38 10.68 11.50 17.50
C ASN A 38 10.23 12.60 16.52
N SER A 39 9.54 12.24 15.44
CA SER A 39 8.98 13.20 14.50
C SER A 39 7.63 13.73 14.98
N HIS A 40 7.50 15.06 14.97
CA HIS A 40 6.23 15.75 15.19
C HIS A 40 5.14 15.36 14.18
N GLU A 41 5.52 14.81 13.03
CA GLU A 41 4.64 14.35 11.95
C GLU A 41 4.68 12.81 11.79
N GLY A 42 4.97 12.09 12.88
CA GLY A 42 5.01 10.62 12.88
C GLY A 42 3.70 9.95 13.34
N THR A 43 2.78 10.70 13.94
CA THR A 43 1.61 10.14 14.63
C THR A 43 0.64 9.47 13.67
N GLY A 44 0.38 10.12 12.53
CA GLY A 44 -0.40 9.59 11.43
C GLY A 44 0.22 8.32 10.89
N VAL A 45 1.52 8.34 10.57
CA VAL A 45 2.22 7.18 10.01
C VAL A 45 2.18 5.99 10.99
N LEU A 46 2.30 6.21 12.30
CA LEU A 46 2.12 5.18 13.33
C LEU A 46 0.70 4.59 13.31
N SER A 47 -0.34 5.42 13.21
CA SER A 47 -1.74 4.96 13.08
C SER A 47 -1.93 4.10 11.83
N ALA A 48 -1.32 4.51 10.71
CA ALA A 48 -1.38 3.77 9.46
C ALA A 48 -0.66 2.43 9.53
N VAL A 49 0.47 2.37 10.22
CA VAL A 49 1.18 1.12 10.50
C VAL A 49 0.34 0.19 11.36
N ASP A 50 -0.30 0.69 12.43
CA ASP A 50 -1.17 -0.12 13.29
C ASP A 50 -2.39 -0.67 12.53
N SER A 51 -3.11 0.21 11.83
CA SER A 51 -4.27 -0.16 11.00
C SER A 51 -3.91 -1.20 9.94
N SER A 52 -2.79 -0.99 9.24
CA SER A 52 -2.26 -1.92 8.23
C SER A 52 -1.87 -3.26 8.84
N SER A 53 -1.24 -3.25 10.01
CA SER A 53 -0.87 -4.48 10.73
C SER A 53 -2.09 -5.28 11.14
N ASN A 54 -3.13 -4.62 11.66
CA ASN A 54 -4.39 -5.26 12.04
C ASN A 54 -5.12 -5.84 10.82
N LEU A 55 -5.17 -5.11 9.69
CA LEU A 55 -5.70 -5.62 8.43
C LEU A 55 -5.00 -6.91 7.99
N LEU A 56 -3.67 -6.89 7.93
CA LEU A 56 -2.89 -8.06 7.53
C LEU A 56 -3.12 -9.23 8.48
N ARG A 57 -3.13 -9.01 9.81
CA ARG A 57 -3.44 -10.04 10.80
C ARG A 57 -4.80 -10.66 10.54
N THR A 58 -5.84 -9.85 10.31
CA THR A 58 -7.19 -10.37 10.02
C THR A 58 -7.21 -11.19 8.74
N MET A 59 -6.64 -10.68 7.64
CA MET A 59 -6.62 -11.41 6.36
C MET A 59 -5.85 -12.73 6.44
N PHE A 60 -4.73 -12.71 7.16
CA PHE A 60 -3.85 -13.86 7.35
C PHE A 60 -4.44 -14.90 8.29
N ASN A 61 -5.03 -14.50 9.42
CA ASN A 61 -5.74 -15.42 10.32
C ASN A 61 -6.95 -16.06 9.62
N LEU A 62 -7.69 -15.29 8.82
CA LEU A 62 -8.79 -15.83 8.03
C LEU A 62 -8.31 -16.87 7.01
N ARG A 63 -7.09 -16.76 6.49
CA ARG A 63 -6.48 -17.79 5.62
C ARG A 63 -6.20 -19.11 6.32
N GLU A 64 -5.83 -19.04 7.58
CA GLU A 64 -5.56 -20.23 8.38
C GLU A 64 -6.85 -20.94 8.81
N ILE A 65 -7.93 -20.17 8.99
CA ILE A 65 -9.22 -20.67 9.49
C ILE A 65 -10.20 -21.01 8.35
N CYS A 66 -10.02 -20.50 7.13
CA CYS A 66 -10.77 -20.92 5.96
C CYS A 66 -10.10 -22.14 5.31
N PRO A 67 -10.48 -23.39 5.64
CA PRO A 67 -10.13 -24.51 4.78
C PRO A 67 -10.79 -24.22 3.44
N ALA A 68 -9.98 -24.00 2.41
CA ALA A 68 -10.51 -23.87 1.07
C ALA A 68 -11.38 -25.11 0.81
N ASN A 69 -12.66 -24.91 0.46
CA ASN A 69 -13.53 -25.96 -0.09
C ASN A 69 -13.00 -26.53 -1.44
N ASN A 70 -11.75 -26.24 -1.79
CA ASN A 70 -11.07 -26.75 -2.96
C ASN A 70 -10.45 -28.10 -2.63
N ARG A 71 -11.05 -29.14 -3.18
CA ARG A 71 -10.51 -30.50 -3.30
C ARG A 71 -9.15 -30.58 -4.04
N ASP A 72 -8.59 -29.45 -4.49
CA ASP A 72 -7.36 -29.37 -5.29
C ASP A 72 -6.21 -28.55 -4.65
N CYS A 73 -6.32 -28.07 -3.41
CA CYS A 73 -5.25 -27.26 -2.80
C CYS A 73 -4.18 -28.12 -2.11
N THR A 74 -3.23 -28.55 -2.93
CA THR A 74 -1.86 -28.88 -2.54
C THR A 74 -1.26 -27.78 -1.63
N VAL A 75 -0.94 -28.15 -0.39
CA VAL A 75 -0.13 -27.41 0.61
C VAL A 75 -0.46 -25.92 0.75
N LEU A 76 -1.29 -25.58 1.75
CA LEU A 76 -1.41 -24.20 2.23
C LEU A 76 -0.02 -23.69 2.66
N ARG A 77 0.57 -22.80 1.85
CA ARG A 77 1.83 -22.14 2.23
C ARG A 77 1.60 -21.33 3.50
N PRO A 78 2.51 -21.41 4.49
CA PRO A 78 2.38 -20.67 5.73
C PRO A 78 2.22 -19.18 5.44
N THR A 79 1.39 -18.55 6.25
CA THR A 79 1.21 -17.12 6.26
C THR A 79 2.57 -16.43 6.47
N PRO A 80 2.93 -15.43 5.66
CA PRO A 80 4.17 -14.69 5.89
C PRO A 80 4.08 -13.89 7.20
N PRO A 81 5.18 -13.76 7.95
CA PRO A 81 5.21 -12.91 9.14
C PRO A 81 5.01 -11.44 8.73
N ILE A 82 4.21 -10.72 9.52
CA ILE A 82 4.04 -9.28 9.34
C ILE A 82 5.32 -8.58 9.84
N ARG A 83 5.93 -7.78 8.99
CA ARG A 83 7.17 -7.07 9.28
C ARG A 83 7.06 -5.62 8.82
N ILE A 84 7.61 -4.71 9.61
CA ILE A 84 7.70 -3.29 9.26
C ILE A 84 9.14 -3.03 8.84
N GLU A 85 9.30 -2.42 7.67
CA GLU A 85 10.60 -2.05 7.10
C GLU A 85 10.63 -0.54 6.89
N PHE A 86 11.73 0.09 7.29
CA PHE A 86 11.92 1.54 7.16
C PHE A 86 12.97 1.85 6.11
N ARG A 87 12.70 2.89 5.33
CA ARG A 87 13.63 3.50 4.37
C ARG A 87 13.50 5.01 4.47
N GLU A 88 14.64 5.69 4.50
CA GLU A 88 14.68 7.15 4.56
C GLU A 88 13.99 7.78 3.34
N GLY A 89 14.09 7.14 2.17
CA GLY A 89 13.38 7.58 0.97
C GLY A 89 13.12 6.48 -0.06
N LEU A 90 12.75 6.91 -1.26
CA LEU A 90 12.50 6.07 -2.44
C LEU A 90 13.74 5.80 -3.27
N LEU A 91 14.85 6.44 -2.93
CA LEU A 91 16.15 6.20 -3.55
C LEU A 91 17.01 5.38 -2.59
N ASP A 92 17.78 4.45 -3.14
CA ASP A 92 18.85 3.78 -2.40
C ASP A 92 20.10 4.67 -2.30
N SER A 93 21.14 4.17 -1.63
CA SER A 93 22.41 4.90 -1.43
C SER A 93 23.15 5.22 -2.73
N GLU A 94 22.79 4.56 -3.84
CA GLU A 94 23.37 4.81 -5.17
C GLU A 94 22.51 5.77 -6.00
N GLY A 95 21.38 6.24 -5.45
CA GLY A 95 20.44 7.13 -6.14
C GLY A 95 19.51 6.41 -7.10
N ASN A 96 19.42 5.07 -7.05
CA ASN A 96 18.48 4.30 -7.84
C ASN A 96 17.14 4.21 -7.12
N LEU A 97 16.05 4.11 -7.88
CA LEU A 97 14.72 3.86 -7.31
C LEU A 97 14.67 2.50 -6.61
N LEU A 98 14.23 2.49 -5.35
CA LEU A 98 14.06 1.30 -4.52
C LEU A 98 13.29 0.18 -5.23
N PHE A 99 12.16 0.53 -5.88
CA PHE A 99 11.34 -0.45 -6.61
C PHE A 99 11.98 -0.93 -7.91
N GLY A 100 12.99 -0.21 -8.41
CA GLY A 100 13.78 -0.58 -9.59
C GLY A 100 15.03 -1.39 -9.24
N SER A 101 15.42 -1.46 -7.96
CA SER A 101 16.62 -2.17 -7.53
C SER A 101 16.49 -3.67 -7.79
N ALA A 102 17.57 -4.28 -8.31
CA ALA A 102 17.58 -5.70 -8.66
C ALA A 102 17.27 -6.59 -7.45
N GLY A 103 16.32 -7.50 -7.61
CA GLY A 103 15.90 -8.41 -6.54
C GLY A 103 14.98 -7.79 -5.48
N PHE A 104 14.68 -6.48 -5.55
CA PHE A 104 13.66 -5.88 -4.71
C PHE A 104 12.30 -6.51 -5.04
N ARG A 105 11.53 -6.82 -3.99
CA ARG A 105 10.17 -7.35 -4.11
C ARG A 105 9.19 -6.32 -3.57
N LEU A 106 8.02 -6.21 -4.19
CA LEU A 106 6.98 -5.31 -3.73
C LEU A 106 6.54 -5.67 -2.30
N PRO A 107 6.45 -4.70 -1.39
CA PRO A 107 5.86 -4.91 -0.09
C PRO A 107 4.35 -5.12 -0.26
N THR A 108 3.75 -5.81 0.71
CA THR A 108 2.30 -5.97 0.75
C THR A 108 1.61 -4.62 0.96
N ILE A 109 2.17 -3.77 1.82
CA ILE A 109 1.67 -2.40 2.05
C ILE A 109 2.85 -1.44 1.94
N TRP A 110 2.66 -0.32 1.26
CA TRP A 110 3.62 0.77 1.19
C TRP A 110 3.01 2.04 1.76
N ILE A 111 3.69 2.67 2.70
CA ILE A 111 3.33 3.96 3.31
C ILE A 111 4.46 4.93 2.99
N HIS A 112 4.13 6.05 2.35
CA HIS A 112 5.12 7.03 1.94
C HIS A 112 4.85 8.40 2.53
N ARG A 113 5.64 8.80 3.54
CA ARG A 113 5.69 10.19 3.98
C ARG A 113 6.62 10.92 3.02
N GLY A 114 6.06 11.90 2.32
CA GLY A 114 6.79 12.80 1.42
C GLY A 114 5.90 13.95 0.98
N HIS A 115 6.38 14.71 0.02
CA HIS A 115 5.63 15.76 -0.66
C HIS A 115 5.13 15.24 -2.01
N GLY A 116 3.96 15.71 -2.42
CA GLY A 116 3.45 15.53 -3.76
C GLY A 116 3.25 16.88 -4.41
N GLY A 117 3.41 16.91 -5.72
CA GLY A 117 3.37 18.16 -6.45
C GLY A 117 3.86 17.98 -7.87
N TYR A 118 4.03 19.10 -8.56
CA TYR A 118 4.60 19.11 -9.89
C TYR A 118 6.10 19.42 -9.78
N ASP A 119 6.90 18.76 -10.59
CA ASP A 119 8.30 19.12 -10.74
C ASP A 119 8.46 20.43 -11.55
N GLU A 120 9.71 20.85 -11.77
CA GLU A 120 10.02 22.07 -12.52
C GLU A 120 9.52 22.05 -13.97
N ASN A 121 9.24 20.86 -14.52
CA ASN A 121 8.71 20.66 -15.88
C ASN A 121 7.17 20.60 -15.91
N GLY A 122 6.51 20.65 -14.76
CA GLY A 122 5.06 20.51 -14.64
C GLY A 122 4.57 19.07 -14.63
N ASP A 123 5.45 18.09 -14.46
CA ASP A 123 5.09 16.67 -14.35
C ASP A 123 4.76 16.31 -12.90
N ILE A 124 3.71 15.49 -12.71
CA ILE A 124 3.32 15.08 -11.36
C ILE A 124 4.37 14.13 -10.76
N GLY A 125 4.85 14.49 -9.56
CA GLY A 125 5.83 13.73 -8.83
C GLY A 125 5.48 13.48 -7.37
N ILE A 126 6.28 12.60 -6.78
CA ILE A 126 6.34 12.30 -5.35
C ILE A 126 7.80 12.55 -4.93
N SER A 127 8.04 13.23 -3.82
CA SER A 127 9.40 13.45 -3.33
C SER A 127 10.08 12.14 -2.98
N ALA A 128 11.41 12.10 -3.08
CA ALA A 128 12.16 10.92 -2.66
C ALA A 128 12.04 10.67 -1.13
N GLY A 129 11.90 11.70 -0.29
CA GLY A 129 11.79 11.58 1.17
C GLY A 129 11.26 12.86 1.85
N LEU A 130 11.72 13.15 3.08
CA LEU A 130 11.25 14.26 3.92
C LEU A 130 12.05 15.55 3.68
N ASP A 131 11.48 16.50 2.93
CA ASP A 131 11.94 17.87 2.72
C ASP A 131 13.25 18.03 1.89
N ALA A 132 13.26 18.98 0.95
CA ALA A 132 14.34 19.26 -0.02
C ALA A 132 14.75 18.10 -0.96
N ASP A 133 14.14 16.94 -0.81
CA ASP A 133 14.40 15.79 -1.66
C ASP A 133 13.86 15.97 -3.09
N ARG A 134 14.63 15.41 -4.04
CA ARG A 134 14.30 15.41 -5.47
C ARG A 134 12.86 14.91 -5.70
N MET A 135 12.09 15.67 -6.47
CA MET A 135 10.80 15.21 -6.99
C MET A 135 11.03 14.11 -8.03
N LEU A 136 10.39 12.97 -7.84
CA LEU A 136 10.43 11.82 -8.73
C LEU A 136 9.12 11.76 -9.50
N SER A 137 9.18 11.63 -10.83
CA SER A 137 7.99 11.42 -11.65
C SER A 137 7.19 10.21 -11.13
N THR A 138 5.88 10.40 -10.93
CA THR A 138 5.04 9.29 -10.44
C THR A 138 4.94 8.16 -11.47
N GLU A 139 5.02 8.47 -12.76
CA GLU A 139 5.06 7.44 -13.81
C GLU A 139 6.34 6.61 -13.71
N LEU A 140 7.48 7.24 -13.44
CA LEU A 140 8.74 6.52 -13.23
C LEU A 140 8.64 5.54 -12.03
N VAL A 141 8.06 6.00 -10.92
CA VAL A 141 7.80 5.15 -9.74
C VAL A 141 6.83 4.02 -10.09
N SER A 142 5.77 4.30 -10.85
CA SER A 142 4.80 3.31 -11.34
C SER A 142 5.47 2.27 -12.23
N ASP A 143 6.32 2.67 -13.16
CA ASP A 143 7.03 1.76 -14.06
C ASP A 143 7.99 0.84 -13.30
N ALA A 144 8.71 1.39 -12.31
CA ALA A 144 9.55 0.59 -11.41
C ALA A 144 8.71 -0.44 -10.63
N ILE A 145 7.57 -0.03 -10.05
CA ILE A 145 6.63 -0.95 -9.39
C ILE A 145 6.12 -2.03 -10.35
N ARG A 146 5.86 -1.70 -11.61
CA ARG A 146 5.35 -2.64 -12.62
C ARG A 146 6.36 -3.74 -12.94
N ALA A 147 7.63 -3.36 -13.02
CA ALA A 147 8.75 -4.26 -13.27
C ALA A 147 9.13 -5.11 -12.04
N CYS A 148 8.82 -4.62 -10.84
CA CYS A 148 9.12 -5.28 -9.58
C CYS A 148 8.32 -6.59 -9.38
N GLY A 149 8.96 -7.58 -8.76
CA GLY A 149 8.33 -8.87 -8.46
C GLY A 149 7.39 -8.79 -7.25
N GLY A 150 6.21 -9.42 -7.35
CA GLY A 150 5.22 -9.49 -6.26
C GLY A 150 3.94 -8.73 -6.60
N MET A 151 3.19 -8.38 -5.53
CA MET A 151 2.01 -7.51 -5.60
C MET A 151 1.93 -6.68 -4.33
N MET A 152 1.43 -5.46 -4.48
CA MET A 152 1.11 -4.54 -3.40
C MET A 152 -0.40 -4.51 -3.21
N LEU A 153 -0.86 -4.78 -1.99
CA LEU A 153 -2.27 -4.68 -1.63
C LEU A 153 -2.67 -3.20 -1.56
N LEU A 154 -1.87 -2.39 -0.88
CA LEU A 154 -2.22 -1.01 -0.58
C LEU A 154 -0.98 -0.10 -0.63
N ALA A 155 -1.07 0.99 -1.40
CA ALA A 155 -0.19 2.14 -1.28
C ALA A 155 -0.93 3.25 -0.53
N ILE A 156 -0.33 3.79 0.53
CA ILE A 156 -0.84 4.92 1.30
C ILE A 156 0.10 6.10 1.03
N LEU A 157 -0.41 7.10 0.32
CA LEU A 157 0.31 8.32 -0.04
C LEU A 157 -0.25 9.52 0.74
N PRO A 158 0.17 9.72 2.01
CA PRO A 158 -0.13 10.94 2.79
C PRO A 158 0.66 12.15 2.29
N VAL A 159 0.65 12.40 0.99
CA VAL A 159 1.38 13.52 0.39
C VAL A 159 0.41 14.62 -0.04
N CYS A 160 0.79 15.89 0.19
CA CYS A 160 0.12 17.06 -0.36
C CYS A 160 -0.02 16.89 -1.89
N THR A 161 -1.11 17.32 -2.53
CA THR A 161 -1.28 17.20 -3.99
C THR A 161 -1.18 15.75 -4.55
N SER A 162 -1.39 14.71 -3.73
CA SER A 162 -1.29 13.29 -4.12
C SER A 162 -2.31 12.80 -5.16
N LYS A 163 -3.34 13.57 -5.50
CA LYS A 163 -4.43 13.14 -6.38
C LYS A 163 -3.95 12.53 -7.69
N PRO A 164 -3.12 13.23 -8.48
CA PRO A 164 -2.76 12.75 -9.79
C PRO A 164 -1.78 11.58 -9.67
N SER A 165 -0.92 11.58 -8.65
CA SER A 165 -0.04 10.46 -8.33
C SER A 165 -0.81 9.19 -7.97
N ALA A 166 -1.83 9.31 -7.11
CA ALA A 166 -2.70 8.20 -6.75
C ALA A 166 -3.44 7.65 -7.97
N ARG A 167 -3.91 8.52 -8.88
CA ARG A 167 -4.54 8.09 -10.14
C ARG A 167 -3.60 7.29 -11.04
N ILE A 168 -2.33 7.69 -11.13
CA ILE A 168 -1.30 6.96 -11.89
C ILE A 168 -1.07 5.58 -11.26
N LEU A 169 -0.83 5.53 -9.95
CA LEU A 169 -0.59 4.27 -9.25
C LEU A 169 -1.80 3.33 -9.27
N ARG A 170 -3.04 3.85 -9.24
CA ARG A 170 -4.27 3.04 -9.37
C ARG A 170 -4.36 2.31 -10.71
N ARG A 171 -3.69 2.79 -11.75
CA ARG A 171 -3.64 2.11 -13.07
C ARG A 171 -2.57 1.02 -13.11
N ASN A 172 -1.72 0.92 -12.09
CA ASN A 172 -0.69 -0.08 -12.02
C ASN A 172 -1.28 -1.44 -11.61
N ARG A 173 -1.17 -2.44 -12.49
CA ARG A 173 -1.71 -3.79 -12.24
C ARG A 173 -1.05 -4.52 -11.05
N ARG A 174 0.08 -4.03 -10.55
CA ARG A 174 0.77 -4.57 -9.37
C ARG A 174 0.28 -3.98 -8.05
N VAL A 175 -0.57 -2.94 -8.09
CA VAL A 175 -1.10 -2.25 -6.92
C VAL A 175 -2.61 -2.40 -6.89
N ALA A 176 -3.15 -3.08 -5.88
CA ALA A 176 -4.58 -3.34 -5.82
C ALA A 176 -5.39 -2.11 -5.35
N MET A 177 -4.84 -1.35 -4.41
CA MET A 177 -5.48 -0.16 -3.85
C MET A 177 -4.45 0.95 -3.63
N VAL A 178 -4.90 2.19 -3.81
CA VAL A 178 -4.10 3.37 -3.50
C VAL A 178 -4.97 4.37 -2.76
N GLU A 179 -4.53 4.71 -1.57
CA GLU A 179 -5.05 5.80 -0.77
C GLU A 179 -4.24 7.05 -1.04
N GLY A 180 -4.93 8.10 -1.46
CA GLY A 180 -4.36 9.40 -1.83
C GLY A 180 -5.50 10.39 -2.03
N ASN A 181 -5.23 11.67 -1.82
CA ASN A 181 -6.29 12.67 -1.64
C ASN A 181 -6.77 13.34 -2.94
N ASP A 182 -8.04 13.76 -2.95
CA ASP A 182 -8.71 14.52 -4.01
C ASP A 182 -8.70 16.06 -3.87
N MET A 183 -8.21 16.64 -2.77
CA MET A 183 -8.15 18.10 -2.54
C MET A 183 -6.83 18.70 -3.08
N THR A 184 -6.93 19.89 -3.65
CA THR A 184 -5.84 20.64 -4.31
C THR A 184 -4.71 21.08 -3.37
N PHE A 185 -4.95 21.11 -2.05
CA PHE A 185 -3.94 21.35 -1.02
C PHE A 185 -4.38 20.66 0.28
N ILE A 186 -3.44 20.05 1.00
CA ILE A 186 -3.62 19.54 2.36
C ILE A 186 -2.40 20.00 3.14
N SER A 187 -2.55 20.52 4.35
CA SER A 187 -1.40 20.78 5.22
C SER A 187 -0.83 19.46 5.78
N CYS A 188 0.42 19.45 6.24
CA CYS A 188 0.99 18.28 6.92
C CYS A 188 0.08 17.77 8.06
N THR A 189 -0.49 18.68 8.85
CA THR A 189 -1.47 18.36 9.92
C THR A 189 -2.69 17.61 9.41
N GLN A 190 -3.26 18.04 8.28
CA GLN A 190 -4.43 17.38 7.69
C GLN A 190 -4.08 16.04 7.02
N SER A 191 -2.82 15.85 6.60
CA SER A 191 -2.30 14.55 6.15
C SER A 191 -2.19 13.58 7.32
N GLU A 192 -1.65 14.06 8.44
CA GLU A 192 -1.55 13.34 9.71
C GLU A 192 -2.94 12.97 10.26
N ASP A 193 -3.90 13.91 10.27
CA ASP A 193 -5.29 13.67 10.69
C ASP A 193 -6.00 12.60 9.85
N ARG A 194 -5.58 12.40 8.60
CA ARG A 194 -6.14 11.37 7.72
C ARG A 194 -5.50 10.01 7.90
N LEU A 195 -4.20 9.97 8.15
CA LEU A 195 -3.54 8.74 8.56
C LEU A 195 -4.04 8.29 9.94
N LEU A 196 -4.36 9.24 10.82
CA LEU A 196 -5.15 9.01 12.04
C LEU A 196 -6.56 8.51 11.69
N GLY A 197 -7.20 9.13 10.71
CA GLY A 197 -8.55 8.85 10.20
C GLY A 197 -8.66 7.74 9.15
N LEU A 198 -7.77 6.74 9.13
CA LEU A 198 -7.89 5.54 8.29
C LEU A 198 -9.14 4.68 8.59
N ASP A 199 -10.07 5.22 9.36
CA ASP A 199 -11.50 4.92 9.28
C ASP A 199 -12.02 4.87 7.84
N GLN A 200 -11.43 5.57 6.86
CA GLN A 200 -11.76 5.37 5.44
C GLN A 200 -11.29 4.02 4.87
N LEU A 201 -10.19 3.40 5.32
CA LEU A 201 -9.86 2.02 4.94
C LEU A 201 -10.85 1.05 5.57
N ARG A 202 -11.26 1.32 6.82
CA ARG A 202 -12.32 0.57 7.50
C ARG A 202 -13.66 0.72 6.76
N GLU A 203 -14.06 1.93 6.41
CA GLU A 203 -15.28 2.21 5.64
C GLU A 203 -15.19 1.71 4.21
N LEU A 204 -14.04 1.78 3.54
CA LEU A 204 -13.78 1.16 2.24
C LEU A 204 -14.00 -0.35 2.35
N MET A 205 -13.48 -1.00 3.39
CA MET A 205 -13.75 -2.41 3.70
C MET A 205 -15.23 -2.70 4.03
N TYR A 206 -16.00 -1.71 4.49
CA TYR A 206 -17.45 -1.78 4.64
C TYR A 206 -18.24 -1.33 3.40
N THR A 207 -17.58 -0.73 2.40
CA THR A 207 -18.24 -0.20 1.21
C THR A 207 -18.57 -1.38 0.29
N PRO A 208 -19.80 -1.53 -0.26
CA PRO A 208 -20.22 -2.74 -0.99
C PRO A 208 -19.42 -3.15 -2.25
N ARG A 209 -18.28 -2.52 -2.59
CA ARG A 209 -17.53 -2.73 -3.83
C ARG A 209 -16.00 -2.78 -3.72
N TRP A 210 -15.38 -2.46 -2.58
CA TRP A 210 -13.91 -2.48 -2.45
C TRP A 210 -13.34 -3.85 -2.82
N TYR A 211 -14.03 -4.91 -2.38
CA TYR A 211 -13.65 -6.28 -2.64
C TYR A 211 -13.75 -6.63 -4.12
N SER A 212 -14.79 -6.16 -4.81
CA SER A 212 -14.91 -6.33 -6.26
C SER A 212 -13.81 -5.59 -7.02
N MET A 213 -13.33 -4.47 -6.51
CA MET A 213 -12.16 -3.78 -7.07
C MET A 213 -10.88 -4.60 -6.85
N VAL A 214 -10.62 -5.06 -5.61
CA VAL A 214 -9.46 -5.90 -5.30
C VAL A 214 -9.46 -7.17 -6.16
N LEU A 215 -10.59 -7.87 -6.26
CA LEU A 215 -10.72 -9.01 -7.16
C LEU A 215 -10.50 -8.66 -8.63
N HIS A 216 -11.14 -7.61 -9.14
CA HIS A 216 -10.99 -7.18 -10.53
C HIS A 216 -9.52 -6.87 -10.88
N TYR A 217 -8.82 -6.13 -10.01
CA TYR A 217 -7.39 -5.84 -10.16
C TYR A 217 -6.53 -7.10 -10.04
N LEU A 218 -6.90 -7.98 -9.13
CA LEU A 218 -6.34 -9.33 -9.01
C LEU A 218 -6.92 -10.30 -10.04
N GLY A 219 -7.53 -9.83 -11.12
CA GLY A 219 -7.98 -10.64 -12.26
C GLY A 219 -8.94 -11.78 -11.91
N PHE A 220 -9.64 -11.68 -10.79
CA PHE A 220 -10.81 -12.49 -10.45
C PHE A 220 -12.04 -11.72 -10.89
N THR A 221 -12.69 -12.17 -11.95
CA THR A 221 -14.01 -11.62 -12.31
C THR A 221 -15.08 -12.17 -11.36
N ALA A 222 -16.10 -11.36 -11.08
CA ALA A 222 -17.28 -11.83 -10.35
C ALA A 222 -18.03 -12.84 -11.24
N GLY A 223 -17.58 -14.09 -11.21
CA GLY A 223 -17.98 -15.13 -12.16
C GLY A 223 -17.13 -16.40 -12.06
N ASP A 224 -15.93 -16.31 -11.46
CA ASP A 224 -15.08 -17.46 -11.11
C ASP A 224 -15.15 -17.79 -9.61
#